data_AF-A0A2V7FBA4-F1
#
_entry.id   AF-A0A2V7FBA4-F1
#
_cell.length_a   1.000
_cell.length_b   1.000
_cell.length_c   1.000
_cell.angle_alpha   90.00
_cell.angle_beta   90.00
_cell.angle_gamma   90.00
#
_symmetry.space_group_name_H-M   'P 1'
#
loop_
_entity.id
_entity.type
_entity.pdbx_description
1 polymer ?
#
loop_
_entity_poly.entity_id
_entity_poly.type
_entity_poly.pdbx_seq_one_letter_code
_entity_poly.pdbx_strand_id
1 'polypeptide(L)' 'RRADPETYKLMLSRIPLGRYGEPDEVAYAVLYLASDESAFVTGSELVIDGGWTAQ' A
#
# COMPACT_ATOMS: atom_id res chain seq x y z
N ARG A 1 10.88 16.36 -6.24
CA ARG A 1 10.46 17.32 -5.20
C ARG A 1 10.46 16.57 -3.88
N ARG A 2 11.36 16.88 -2.94
CA ARG A 2 11.33 16.28 -1.60
C ARG A 2 10.25 17.01 -0.80
N ALA A 3 9.33 16.28 -0.18
CA ALA A 3 8.34 16.90 0.70
C ALA A 3 9.05 17.64 1.84
N ASP A 4 8.48 18.75 2.28
CA ASP A 4 8.92 19.44 3.49
C ASP A 4 8.96 18.43 4.68
N PRO A 5 9.98 18.46 5.55
CA PRO A 5 10.13 17.48 6.62
C PRO A 5 8.92 17.31 7.54
N GLU A 6 8.16 18.38 7.78
CA GLU A 6 6.96 18.31 8.63
C GLU A 6 5.81 17.63 7.88
N THR A 7 5.69 17.85 6.57
CA THR A 7 4.75 17.10 5.72
C THR A 7 5.09 15.61 5.72
N TYR A 8 6.37 15.25 5.64
CA TYR A 8 6.81 13.86 5.67
C TYR A 8 6.41 13.14 6.97
N LYS A 9 6.62 13.79 8.12
CA LYS A 9 6.24 13.24 9.43
C LYS A 9 4.73 13.11 9.59
N LEU A 10 3.97 14.11 9.16
CA LEU A 10 2.51 14.10 9.22
C LEU A 10 1.90 12.98 8.37
N MET A 11 2.47 12.73 7.19
CA MET A 11 2.05 11.59 6.36
C MET A 11 2.43 10.27 7.04
N LEU A 12 3.65 10.14 7.55
CA LEU A 12 4.10 8.93 8.24
C LEU A 12 3.22 8.58 9.45
N SER A 13 2.76 9.57 10.22
CA SER A 13 1.90 9.35 11.39
C SER A 13 0.50 8.82 11.04
N ARG A 14 0.10 8.89 9.77
CA ARG A 14 -1.18 8.38 9.28
C ARG A 14 -1.08 6.97 8.69
N ILE A 15 0.13 6.42 8.59
CA ILE A 15 0.35 5.03 8.18
C ILE A 15 0.48 4.18 9.45
N PRO A 16 -0.49 3.32 9.80
CA PRO A 16 -0.41 2.46 10.98
C PRO A 16 0.84 1.60 11.06
N LEU A 17 1.36 1.10 9.92
CA LEU A 17 2.64 0.37 9.89
C LEU A 17 3.87 1.24 10.20
N GLY A 18 3.73 2.56 10.30
CA GLY A 18 4.81 3.47 10.72
C GLY A 18 5.95 3.63 9.72
N ARG A 19 5.77 3.16 8.48
CA ARG A 19 6.74 3.27 7.38
C ARG A 19 6.05 3.50 6.05
N TYR A 20 6.77 4.08 5.10
CA TYR A 20 6.32 4.06 3.71
C TYR A 20 6.43 2.65 3.14
N GLY A 21 5.53 2.35 2.19
CA GLY A 21 5.62 1.14 1.40
C GLY A 21 6.79 1.20 0.43
N GLU A 22 7.37 0.04 0.14
CA GLU A 22 8.37 -0.12 -0.91
C GLU A 22 7.67 -0.51 -2.23
N PRO A 23 8.23 -0.14 -3.40
CA PRO A 23 7.64 -0.48 -4.70
C PRO A 23 7.35 -1.97 -4.88
N ASP A 24 8.20 -2.83 -4.30
CA ASP A 24 8.08 -4.28 -4.39
C ASP A 24 6.78 -4.79 -3.74
N GLU A 25 6.26 -4.11 -2.71
CA GLU A 25 5.01 -4.52 -2.04
C GLU A 25 3.80 -4.39 -2.99
N VAL A 26 3.79 -3.35 -3.83
CA VAL A 26 2.79 -3.21 -4.90
C VAL A 26 3.03 -4.25 -5.99
N ALA A 27 4.29 -4.49 -6.37
CA ALA A 27 4.63 -5.49 -7.38
C ALA A 27 4.18 -6.90 -6.98
N TYR A 28 4.34 -7.29 -5.71
CA TYR A 28 3.87 -8.58 -5.21
C TYR A 28 2.34 -8.68 -5.17
N ALA A 29 1.63 -7.60 -4.83
CA ALA A 29 0.17 -7.58 -4.89
C ALA A 29 -0.34 -7.73 -6.34
N VAL A 30 0.32 -7.07 -7.30
CA VAL A 30 0.03 -7.25 -8.73
C VAL A 30 0.34 -8.67 -9.18
N LEU A 31 1.47 -9.23 -8.75
CA LEU A 31 1.85 -10.62 -9.06
C LEU A 31 0.77 -11.59 -8.56
N TYR A 32 0.27 -11.40 -7.33
CA TYR A 32 -0.85 -12.20 -6.81
C TYR A 32 -2.09 -12.09 -7.70
N LEU A 33 -2.53 -10.87 -8.04
CA LEU A 33 -3.72 -10.66 -8.87
C LEU A 33 -3.56 -11.17 -10.32
N ALA A 34 -2.33 -11.32 -10.80
CA ALA A 34 -2.01 -11.86 -12.12
C ALA A 34 -1.79 -13.38 -12.12
N SER A 35 -1.84 -14.02 -10.94
CA SER A 35 -1.53 -15.45 -10.76
C SER A 35 -2.80 -16.31 -10.70
N ASP A 36 -2.62 -17.63 -10.78
CA ASP A 36 -3.73 -18.58 -10.65
C ASP A 36 -4.32 -18.59 -9.23
N GLU A 37 -3.54 -18.15 -8.23
CA GLU A 37 -3.94 -18.05 -6.83
C GLU A 37 -5.08 -17.04 -6.60
N SER A 38 -5.32 -16.13 -7.54
CA SER A 38 -6.45 -15.18 -7.51
C SER A 38 -7.58 -15.53 -8.48
N ALA A 39 -7.65 -16.77 -9.00
CA ALA A 39 -8.59 -17.16 -10.07
C ALA A 39 -10.08 -16.89 -9.76
N PHE A 40 -10.48 -16.78 -8.50
CA PHE A 40 -11.85 -16.47 -8.09
C PHE A 40 -12.01 -15.09 -7.43
N VAL A 41 -10.96 -14.25 -7.47
CA VAL A 41 -10.99 -12.89 -6.95
C VAL A 41 -11.28 -11.94 -8.12
N THR A 42 -12.49 -11.40 -8.15
CA THR A 42 -12.93 -10.44 -9.17
C THR A 42 -13.82 -9.36 -8.57
N GLY A 43 -13.89 -8.19 -9.22
CA GLY A 43 -14.74 -7.06 -8.80
C GLY A 43 -14.37 -6.44 -7.44
N SER A 44 -13.17 -6.74 -6.93
CA SER A 44 -12.72 -6.30 -5.61
C SER A 44 -11.43 -5.49 -5.71
N GLU A 45 -11.27 -4.51 -4.83
CA GLU A 45 -10.03 -3.75 -4.69
C GLU A 45 -9.12 -4.43 -3.66
N LEU A 46 -7.85 -4.62 -4.01
CA LEU A 46 -6.80 -4.99 -3.06
C LEU A 46 -6.09 -3.70 -2.65
N VAL A 47 -6.16 -3.34 -1.36
CA VAL A 47 -5.58 -2.10 -0.82
C VAL A 47 -4.20 -2.38 -0.22
N ILE A 48 -3.18 -1.64 -0.67
CA ILE A 48 -1.78 -1.75 -0.24
C ILE A 48 -1.30 -0.37 0.22
N ASP A 49 -1.61 0.00 1.45
CA ASP A 49 -1.37 1.38 1.95
C ASP A 49 -0.84 1.43 3.39
N GLY A 50 -0.45 0.28 3.95
CA GLY A 50 0.05 0.18 5.33
C GLY A 50 -1.01 0.48 6.39
N GLY A 51 -2.30 0.36 6.05
CA GLY A 51 -3.44 0.56 6.95
C GLY A 51 -4.03 1.98 6.90
N TRP A 52 -3.59 2.82 5.97
CA TRP A 52 -4.01 4.21 5.90
C TRP A 52 -5.54 4.37 5.79
N THR A 53 -6.20 3.58 4.95
CA THR A 53 -7.66 3.67 4.74
C THR A 53 -8.48 2.88 5.76
N ALA A 54 -7.86 2.17 6.70
CA ALA A 54 -8.53 1.23 7.60
C ALA A 54 -8.79 1.77 9.02
N GLN A 55 -8.52 3.06 9.26
CA GLN A 55 -8.60 3.71 10.58
C GLN A 55 -9.83 4.61 10.73
#